data_AF-A0A1V2VXQ2-F1
#
_entry.id   AF-A0A1V2VXQ2-F1
#
_cell.length_a   1.000
_cell.length_b   1.000
_cell.length_c   1.000
_cell.angle_alpha   90.00
_cell.angle_beta   90.00
_cell.angle_gamma   90.00
#
_symmetry.space_group_name_H-M   'P 1'
#
loop_
_entity.id
_entity.type
_entity.pdbx_description
1 polymer ?
#
loop_
_entity_poly.entity_id
_entity_poly.type
_entity_poly.pdbx_seq_one_letter_code
_entity_poly.pdbx_strand_id
1 'polypeptide(L)'
;MRAASPERSRDETRRKLPTGKRYTREFKAEAVRQVLERGASVKQVATRLGVSTWSLHRWVRERHASHPAVDTSPEHSSEIQWLRAELLRVTEERDMLEKAAAYFAKQAG
;
A
#
# COMPACT_ATOMS: atom_id res chain seq x y z
N MET A 1 46.64 43.43 32.26
CA MET A 1 45.99 43.58 30.94
C MET A 1 46.76 42.79 29.88
N ARG A 2 46.27 41.62 29.45
CA ARG A 2 46.27 41.19 28.04
C ARG A 2 45.33 39.99 27.89
N ALA A 3 44.63 39.96 26.78
CA ALA A 3 43.35 39.30 26.58
C ALA A 3 43.40 37.79 26.31
N ALA A 4 42.23 37.20 26.52
CA ALA A 4 41.74 35.87 26.19
C ALA A 4 42.26 35.21 24.91
N SER A 5 42.31 33.88 24.94
CA SER A 5 42.02 33.02 23.79
C SER A 5 41.31 31.77 24.30
N PRO A 6 39.98 31.63 24.11
CA PRO A 6 39.30 30.38 24.39
C PRO A 6 39.47 29.42 23.20
N GLU A 7 39.67 28.15 23.55
CA GLU A 7 39.78 27.01 22.66
C GLU A 7 38.71 27.03 21.57
N ARG A 8 39.12 26.99 20.29
CA ARG A 8 38.20 26.66 19.20
C ARG A 8 37.78 25.21 19.36
N SER A 9 36.56 25.03 19.88
CA SER A 9 35.78 23.80 19.83
C SER A 9 35.93 23.12 18.47
N ARG A 10 36.49 21.91 18.46
CA ARG A 10 36.61 21.04 17.28
C ARG A 10 35.31 20.27 17.01
N ASP A 11 34.15 20.88 17.24
CA ASP A 11 32.85 20.18 17.19
C ASP A 11 31.82 20.83 16.27
N GLU A 12 32.21 21.34 15.09
CA GLU A 12 31.26 22.02 14.19
C GLU A 12 31.23 21.53 12.73
N THR A 13 32.00 20.49 12.35
CA THR A 13 32.17 20.13 10.93
C THR A 13 31.56 18.81 10.47
N ARG A 14 30.59 18.23 11.20
CA ARG A 14 29.85 17.06 10.69
C ARG A 14 28.34 17.23 10.60
N ARG A 15 27.87 18.45 10.28
CA ARG A 15 26.54 18.59 9.66
C ARG A 15 26.58 17.92 8.29
N LYS A 16 26.23 16.63 8.22
CA LYS A 16 26.02 15.94 6.94
C LYS A 16 24.90 16.69 6.21
N LEU A 17 25.23 17.38 5.11
CA LEU A 17 24.21 17.93 4.22
C LEU A 17 23.30 16.76 3.76
N PRO A 18 21.97 16.96 3.64
CA PRO A 18 21.09 15.93 3.11
C PRO A 18 21.42 15.69 1.62
N THR A 19 22.34 14.77 1.36
CA THR A 19 22.81 14.39 0.03
C THR A 19 21.88 13.36 -0.56
N GLY A 20 20.80 13.83 -1.19
CA GLY A 20 19.92 12.97 -1.97
C GLY A 20 19.06 13.79 -2.94
N LYS A 21 18.90 13.29 -4.17
CA LYS A 21 17.87 13.80 -5.09
C LYS A 21 16.51 13.68 -4.41
N ARG A 22 15.85 14.82 -4.20
CA ARG A 22 14.49 14.87 -3.64
C ARG A 22 13.49 14.66 -4.77
N TYR A 23 12.80 13.53 -4.71
CA TYR A 23 11.68 13.23 -5.61
C TYR A 23 10.38 13.71 -4.95
N THR A 24 9.50 14.32 -5.74
CA THR A 24 8.17 14.74 -5.28
C THR A 24 7.32 13.54 -4.87
N ARG A 25 6.29 13.77 -4.06
CA ARG A 25 5.41 12.69 -3.59
C ARG A 25 4.66 12.05 -4.75
N GLU A 26 4.23 12.87 -5.70
CA GLU A 26 3.50 12.50 -6.91
C GLU A 26 4.37 11.62 -7.81
N PHE A 27 5.64 12.00 -7.99
CA PHE A 27 6.59 11.22 -8.78
C PHE A 27 6.84 9.83 -8.16
N LYS A 28 7.04 9.77 -6.84
CA LYS A 28 7.20 8.49 -6.13
C LYS A 28 5.94 7.63 -6.25
N ALA A 29 4.76 8.23 -6.10
CA ALA A 29 3.48 7.53 -6.21
C ALA A 29 3.31 6.89 -7.59
N GLU A 30 3.59 7.64 -8.67
CA GLU A 30 3.50 7.09 -10.02
C GLU A 30 4.54 6.00 -10.31
N ALA A 31 5.77 6.16 -9.83
CA ALA A 31 6.80 5.14 -9.99
C ALA A 31 6.38 3.82 -9.31
N VAL A 32 5.80 3.90 -8.11
CA VAL A 32 5.27 2.73 -7.39
C VAL A 32 4.04 2.15 -8.10
N ARG A 33 3.14 2.99 -8.62
CA ARG A 33 1.94 2.56 -9.37
C ARG A 33 2.30 1.69 -10.58
N GLN A 34 3.33 2.10 -11.33
CA GLN A 34 3.81 1.35 -12.49
C GLN A 34 4.31 -0.06 -12.11
N VAL A 35 4.88 -0.23 -10.92
CA VAL A 35 5.36 -1.53 -10.43
C VAL A 35 4.18 -2.38 -9.94
N LEU A 36 3.34 -1.83 -9.06
CA LEU A 36 2.30 -2.61 -8.37
C LEU A 36 1.06 -2.88 -9.21
N GLU A 37 0.57 -1.89 -9.96
CA GLU A 37 -0.70 -2.02 -10.69
C GLU A 37 -0.48 -2.52 -12.12
N ARG A 38 0.62 -2.11 -12.76
CA ARG A 38 0.92 -2.48 -14.16
C ARG A 38 1.85 -3.68 -14.29
N GLY A 39 2.28 -4.26 -13.17
CA GLY A 39 3.16 -5.45 -13.13
C GLY A 39 4.55 -5.26 -13.75
N ALA A 40 5.00 -4.01 -13.95
CA ALA A 40 6.30 -3.75 -14.55
C ALA A 40 7.44 -4.08 -13.57
N SER A 41 8.55 -4.62 -14.06
CA SER A 41 9.69 -4.92 -13.18
C SER A 41 10.30 -3.64 -12.62
N VAL A 42 10.73 -3.68 -11.35
CA VAL A 42 11.39 -2.56 -10.68
C VAL A 42 12.60 -2.07 -11.48
N LYS A 43 13.38 -3.00 -12.07
CA LYS A 43 14.54 -2.67 -12.89
C LYS A 43 14.17 -1.87 -14.14
N GLN A 44 13.14 -2.29 -14.89
CA GLN A 44 12.69 -1.57 -16.09
C GLN A 44 12.16 -0.18 -15.76
N VAL A 45 11.36 -0.07 -14.70
CA VAL A 45 10.80 1.22 -14.26
C VAL A 45 11.90 2.15 -13.77
N ALA A 46 12.88 1.65 -13.01
CA ALA A 46 14.02 2.42 -12.54
C ALA A 46 14.87 2.97 -13.69
N THR A 47 15.18 2.12 -14.68
CA THR A 47 15.92 2.55 -15.89
C THR A 47 15.15 3.61 -16.67
N ARG A 48 13.85 3.41 -16.91
CA ARG A 48 13.02 4.37 -17.66
C ARG A 48 12.90 5.73 -16.97
N LEU A 49 12.76 5.74 -15.65
CA LEU A 49 12.57 6.97 -14.87
C LEU A 49 13.89 7.61 -14.40
N GLY A 50 15.04 7.01 -14.73
CA GLY A 50 16.36 7.51 -14.33
C GLY A 50 16.58 7.52 -12.82
N VAL A 51 15.93 6.60 -12.09
CA VAL A 51 16.04 6.48 -10.63
C VAL A 51 16.81 5.21 -10.24
N SER A 52 17.37 5.20 -9.04
CA SER A 52 18.03 3.99 -8.55
C SER A 52 17.00 2.89 -8.25
N THR A 53 17.31 1.66 -8.63
CA THR A 53 16.50 0.47 -8.31
C THR A 53 16.28 0.34 -6.80
N TRP A 54 17.28 0.70 -6.01
CA TRP A 54 17.20 0.70 -4.54
C TRP A 54 16.16 1.68 -4.01
N SER A 55 16.14 2.92 -4.50
CA SER A 55 15.13 3.92 -4.13
C SER A 55 13.72 3.45 -4.50
N LEU A 56 13.57 2.83 -5.66
CA LEU A 56 12.26 2.35 -6.11
C LEU A 56 11.77 1.17 -5.26
N HIS A 57 12.63 0.19 -4.93
CA HIS A 57 12.31 -0.86 -3.97
C HIS A 57 11.90 -0.31 -2.61
N ARG A 58 12.60 0.72 -2.12
CA ARG A 58 12.25 1.39 -0.87
C ARG A 58 10.87 2.03 -0.94
N TRP A 59 10.52 2.76 -2.00
CA TRP A 59 9.20 3.39 -2.13
C TRP A 59 8.07 2.37 -2.25
N VAL A 60 8.31 1.26 -2.96
CA VAL A 60 7.34 0.15 -3.02
C VAL A 60 7.09 -0.42 -1.63
N ARG A 61 8.14 -0.66 -0.84
CA ARG A 61 8.02 -1.13 0.54
C ARG A 61 7.30 -0.11 1.45
N GLU A 62 7.65 1.17 1.35
CA GLU A 62 6.98 2.25 2.08
C GLU A 62 5.48 2.31 1.73
N ARG A 63 5.10 2.05 0.47
CA ARG A 63 3.69 1.97 0.07
C ARG A 63 2.96 0.79 0.71
N HIS A 64 3.58 -0.38 0.79
CA HIS A 64 3.02 -1.55 1.50
C HIS A 64 2.94 -1.35 3.02
N ALA A 65 3.88 -0.62 3.62
CA ALA A 65 3.81 -0.28 5.05
C ALA A 65 2.74 0.79 5.35
N SER A 66 2.53 1.73 4.43
CA SER A 66 1.53 2.80 4.57
C SER A 66 0.11 2.34 4.20
N HIS A 67 0.02 1.31 3.37
CA HIS A 67 -1.20 0.61 3.04
C HIS A 67 -0.85 -0.87 3.15
N PRO A 68 -0.90 -1.45 4.37
CA PRO A 68 -0.92 -2.90 4.47
C PRO A 68 -2.03 -3.33 3.51
N ALA A 69 -1.65 -4.02 2.43
CA ALA A 69 -2.63 -4.68 1.59
C ALA A 69 -3.48 -5.47 2.57
N VAL A 70 -4.80 -5.20 2.61
CA VAL A 70 -5.76 -5.78 3.57
C VAL A 70 -5.25 -7.16 3.94
N ASP A 71 -4.74 -7.19 5.16
CA ASP A 71 -3.76 -8.13 5.65
C ASP A 71 -4.07 -9.55 5.16
N THR A 72 -3.09 -10.19 4.52
CA THR A 72 -2.96 -11.66 4.58
C THR A 72 -2.58 -12.09 5.99
N SER A 73 -3.16 -11.47 7.03
CA SER A 73 -3.19 -12.03 8.36
C SER A 73 -4.19 -13.17 8.32
N PRO A 74 -3.84 -14.34 8.86
CA PRO A 74 -4.75 -15.49 8.89
C PRO A 74 -6.11 -15.15 9.50
N GLU A 75 -6.19 -14.21 10.44
CA GLU A 75 -7.46 -13.72 11.04
C GLU A 75 -8.34 -12.96 10.05
N HIS A 76 -7.79 -12.06 9.25
CA HIS A 76 -8.58 -11.36 8.22
C HIS A 76 -9.01 -12.32 7.10
N SER A 77 -8.21 -13.36 6.83
CA SER A 77 -8.57 -14.40 5.86
C SER A 77 -9.70 -15.31 6.36
N SER A 78 -9.78 -15.59 7.67
CA SER A 78 -10.86 -16.39 8.25
C SER A 78 -12.16 -15.59 8.32
N GLU A 79 -12.08 -14.31 8.67
CA GLU A 79 -13.22 -13.39 8.66
C GLU A 79 -13.80 -13.22 7.26
N ILE A 80 -12.96 -13.04 6.23
CA ILE A 80 -13.41 -12.98 4.83
C ILE A 80 -14.08 -14.29 4.39
N GLN A 81 -13.54 -15.45 4.79
CA GLN A 81 -14.15 -16.74 4.48
C GLN A 81 -15.51 -16.91 5.16
N TRP A 82 -15.61 -16.55 6.44
CA TRP A 82 -16.87 -16.57 7.18
C TRP A 82 -17.91 -15.65 6.56
N LEU A 83 -17.53 -14.40 6.23
CA LEU A 83 -18.41 -13.43 5.57
C LEU A 83 -18.90 -13.93 4.20
N ARG A 84 -18.04 -14.61 3.42
CA ARG A 84 -18.43 -15.21 2.15
C ARG A 84 -19.42 -16.36 2.34
N ALA A 85 -19.23 -17.20 3.34
CA ALA A 85 -20.15 -18.27 3.67
C ALA A 85 -21.52 -17.72 4.11
N GLU A 86 -21.53 -16.67 4.94
CA GLU A 86 -22.77 -16.04 5.38
C GLU A 86 -23.51 -15.35 4.22
N LEU A 87 -22.79 -14.68 3.32
CA LEU A 87 -23.37 -14.13 2.10
C LEU A 87 -24.02 -15.20 1.23
N LEU A 88 -23.38 -16.35 1.06
CA LEU A 88 -23.95 -17.46 0.30
C LEU A 88 -25.25 -17.95 0.95
N ARG A 89 -25.22 -18.21 2.27
CA ARG A 89 -26.38 -18.66 3.05
C ARG A 89 -27.57 -17.71 2.90
N VAL A 90 -27.35 -16.41 3.11
CA VAL A 90 -28.40 -15.40 2.99
C VAL A 90 -28.93 -15.27 1.56
N THR A 91 -28.05 -15.44 0.56
CA THR A 91 -28.47 -15.42 -0.85
C THR A 91 -29.36 -16.61 -1.17
N GLU A 92 -29.00 -17.81 -0.71
CA GLU A 92 -29.80 -19.02 -0.90
C GLU A 92 -31.17 -18.92 -0.22
N GLU A 93 -31.23 -18.38 1.00
CA GLU A 93 -32.50 -18.12 1.69
C GLU A 93 -33.40 -17.18 0.90
N ARG A 94 -32.85 -16.06 0.43
CA ARG A 94 -33.59 -15.12 -0.41
C ARG A 94 -34.12 -15.81 -1.66
N ASP A 95 -33.29 -16.56 -2.35
CA ASP A 95 -33.65 -17.24 -3.60
C ASP A 95 -34.73 -18.32 -3.38
N MET A 96 -34.70 -19.02 -2.23
CA MET A 96 -35.74 -19.97 -1.86
C MET A 96 -37.08 -19.27 -1.60
N LEU A 97 -37.08 -18.15 -0.87
CA LEU A 97 -38.28 -17.36 -0.61
C LEU A 97 -38.86 -16.77 -1.90
N GLU A 98 -38.01 -16.30 -2.80
CA GLU A 98 -38.42 -15.79 -4.10
C GLU A 98 -39.08 -16.88 -4.96
N LYS A 99 -38.47 -18.07 -5.01
CA LYS A 99 -39.06 -19.23 -5.71
C LYS A 99 -40.40 -19.65 -5.11
N ALA A 100 -40.52 -19.65 -3.78
CA ALA A 100 -41.76 -19.97 -3.10
C ALA A 100 -42.86 -18.93 -3.42
N ALA A 101 -42.53 -17.64 -3.33
CA ALA A 101 -43.45 -16.56 -3.67
C ALA A 101 -43.93 -16.66 -5.13
N ALA A 102 -43.03 -16.93 -6.06
CA ALA A 102 -43.36 -17.14 -7.47
C ALA A 102 -44.28 -18.35 -7.69
N TYR A 103 -44.03 -19.46 -6.98
CA TYR A 103 -44.88 -20.65 -7.03
C TYR A 103 -46.30 -20.34 -6.52
N PHE A 104 -46.42 -19.68 -5.36
CA PHE A 104 -47.72 -19.32 -4.79
C PHE A 104 -48.49 -18.32 -5.66
N ALA A 105 -47.81 -17.32 -6.23
CA ALA A 105 -48.42 -16.37 -7.16
C ALA A 105 -49.01 -17.06 -8.40
N LYS A 106 -48.34 -18.11 -8.90
CA LYS A 106 -48.83 -18.92 -10.03
C LYS A 106 -50.03 -19.81 -9.68
N GLN A 107 -50.17 -20.25 -8.43
CA GLN A 107 -51.31 -21.08 -7.98
C GLN A 107 -52.56 -20.25 -7.66
N ALA A 108 -52.39 -18.96 -7.35
CA ALA A 108 -53.48 -18.06 -6.94
C ALA A 108 -54.16 -17.31 -8.11
N GLY A 109 -53.63 -17.43 -9.33
CA GLY A 109 -54.23 -16.91 -10.57
C GLY A 109 -54.75 -18.03 -11.45
#